data_AF-A0AAV5XW79-F1
#
_entry.id   AF-A0AAV5XW79-F1
#
_cell.length_a   1.000
_cell.length_b   1.000
_cell.length_c   1.000
_cell.angle_alpha   90.00
_cell.angle_beta   90.00
_cell.angle_gamma   90.00
#
_symmetry.space_group_name_H-M   'P 1'
#
loop_
_entity.id
_entity.type
_entity.pdbx_description
1 polymer ?
#
loop_
_entity_poly.entity_id
_entity_poly.type
_entity_poly.pdbx_seq_one_letter_code
_entity_poly.pdbx_strand_id
1 'polypeptide(L)'
;MMSRGFVGRIVSIRVLTAAVLSALTFYFTCILFTYRLPGPRFLLAVALGLALSAVSVLVVVGRVFTATLPSFVRPLAGHAENFIFLLVVNLIIVSLLAPIFRMIALTPMRNPVVQRVFGVAGELSGHVLLALFAAGVAVLAWVLVLRVGDRVFRWGPARGLARALDRVAVTMLVLYCVAVGALAANSVLDTSPAVEHRSEIVAVSGVTGPFGLGQISWADVRSWTEPGQVERVLLIAQRDQPRRERALPGLPVRVEVRAGFLGFPWVVTVARDQARQTEQVLEAVPTAAGLRKWLISTLAEQQRWKELRVHAEAHLRAYPSDREWVLLIAKGLRQHGQPNEAAALEQAVQP
;
A
#
# COMPACT_ATOMS: atom_id res chain seq x y z
N MET A 1 -31.22 -37.00 23.48
CA MET A 1 -31.15 -36.88 22.00
C MET A 1 -31.21 -35.41 21.63
N MET A 2 -30.07 -34.76 21.38
CA MET A 2 -30.07 -33.40 20.81
C MET A 2 -30.52 -33.48 19.35
N SER A 3 -31.59 -32.77 18.99
CA SER A 3 -32.11 -32.67 17.63
C SER A 3 -30.98 -32.38 16.64
N ARG A 4 -30.90 -33.17 15.55
CA ARG A 4 -29.93 -32.99 14.45
C ARG A 4 -29.92 -31.56 13.90
N GLY A 5 -31.02 -30.80 14.03
CA GLY A 5 -31.09 -29.40 13.63
C GLY A 5 -30.27 -28.44 14.50
N PHE A 6 -30.09 -28.74 15.80
CA PHE A 6 -29.34 -27.88 16.72
C PHE A 6 -27.82 -28.00 16.49
N VAL A 7 -27.35 -29.23 16.25
CA VAL A 7 -25.94 -29.51 15.94
C VAL A 7 -25.54 -28.86 14.61
N GLY A 8 -26.38 -28.94 13.57
CA GLY A 8 -26.15 -28.28 12.29
C GLY A 8 -26.07 -26.75 12.41
N ARG A 9 -26.91 -26.14 13.25
CA ARG A 9 -26.89 -24.69 13.52
C ARG A 9 -25.59 -24.24 14.18
N ILE A 10 -25.12 -24.97 15.20
CA ILE A 10 -23.88 -24.64 15.93
C ILE A 10 -22.66 -24.75 15.02
N VAL A 11 -22.62 -25.76 14.16
CA VAL A 11 -21.52 -25.96 13.20
C VAL A 11 -21.47 -24.85 12.15
N SER A 12 -22.64 -24.46 11.62
CA SER A 12 -22.77 -23.34 10.68
C SER A 12 -22.28 -22.01 11.28
N ILE A 13 -22.65 -21.74 12.53
CA ILE A 13 -22.20 -20.53 13.24
C ILE A 13 -20.67 -20.50 13.39
N ARG A 14 -20.02 -21.61 13.76
CA ARG A 14 -18.56 -21.65 13.96
C ARG A 14 -17.76 -21.38 12.68
N VAL A 15 -18.24 -21.90 11.54
CA VAL A 15 -17.62 -21.67 10.23
C VAL A 15 -17.84 -20.22 9.81
N LEU A 16 -19.07 -19.70 9.96
CA LEU A 16 -19.39 -18.32 9.63
C LEU A 16 -18.54 -17.33 10.45
N THR A 17 -18.39 -17.55 11.76
CA THR A 17 -17.55 -16.68 12.60
C THR A 17 -16.09 -16.68 12.15
N ALA A 18 -15.55 -17.83 11.74
CA ALA A 18 -14.18 -17.89 11.23
C ALA A 18 -14.02 -17.18 9.88
N ALA A 19 -15.01 -17.32 9.00
CA ALA A 19 -15.01 -16.64 7.70
C ALA A 19 -15.09 -15.12 7.86
N VAL A 20 -15.96 -14.64 8.75
CA VAL A 20 -16.05 -13.21 9.11
C VAL A 20 -14.73 -12.72 9.71
N LEU A 21 -14.12 -13.46 10.63
CA LEU A 21 -12.84 -13.08 11.22
C LEU A 21 -11.71 -13.03 10.17
N SER A 22 -11.70 -13.95 9.22
CA SER A 22 -10.74 -13.94 8.11
C SER A 22 -10.94 -12.72 7.21
N ALA A 23 -12.19 -12.40 6.86
CA ALA A 23 -12.52 -11.22 6.07
C ALA A 23 -12.13 -9.92 6.79
N LEU A 24 -12.40 -9.83 8.10
CA LEU A 24 -12.01 -8.70 8.93
C LEU A 24 -10.49 -8.56 9.02
N THR A 25 -9.74 -9.65 9.23
CA THR A 25 -8.27 -9.61 9.33
C THR A 25 -7.66 -9.12 8.01
N PHE A 26 -8.17 -9.60 6.88
CA PHE A 26 -7.76 -9.13 5.56
C PHE A 26 -8.10 -7.64 5.37
N TYR A 27 -9.33 -7.25 5.71
CA TYR A 27 -9.78 -5.84 5.64
C TYR A 27 -8.93 -4.90 6.50
N PHE A 28 -8.62 -5.27 7.75
CA PHE A 28 -7.75 -4.47 8.62
C PHE A 28 -6.32 -4.42 8.08
N THR A 29 -5.80 -5.50 7.49
CA THR A 29 -4.50 -5.48 6.80
C THR A 29 -4.51 -4.50 5.62
N CYS A 30 -5.62 -4.41 4.88
CA CYS A 30 -5.81 -3.40 3.84
C CYS A 30 -5.90 -1.97 4.41
N ILE A 31 -6.61 -1.78 5.53
CA ILE A 31 -6.68 -0.48 6.24
C ILE A 31 -5.29 0.00 6.66
N LEU A 32 -4.39 -0.90 7.05
CA LEU A 32 -3.05 -0.54 7.49
C LEU A 32 -2.28 0.24 6.39
N PHE A 33 -2.56 0.02 5.11
CA PHE A 33 -1.97 0.81 4.02
C PHE A 33 -2.40 2.30 4.03
N THR A 34 -3.53 2.62 4.67
CA THR A 34 -3.97 4.01 4.88
C THR A 34 -3.23 4.68 6.03
N TYR A 35 -2.73 3.88 6.99
CA TYR A 35 -2.02 4.35 8.18
C TYR A 35 -0.51 4.14 8.02
N ARG A 36 0.17 5.19 7.53
CA ARG A 36 1.61 5.13 7.21
C ARG A 36 2.47 5.32 8.46
N LEU A 37 2.78 4.20 9.10
CA LEU A 37 3.79 4.12 10.14
C LEU A 37 5.19 4.40 9.55
N PRO A 38 5.98 5.31 10.14
CA PRO A 38 7.38 5.47 9.75
C PRO A 38 8.20 4.23 10.14
N GLY A 39 9.23 3.96 9.34
CA GLY A 39 10.27 2.98 9.64
C GLY A 39 9.87 1.52 9.40
N PRO A 40 10.60 0.56 10.01
CA PRO A 40 10.37 -0.87 9.77
C PRO A 40 9.06 -1.40 10.37
N ARG A 41 8.42 -0.63 11.26
CA ARG A 41 7.18 -1.01 11.97
C ARG A 41 6.04 -1.30 11.00
N PHE A 42 5.94 -0.53 9.91
CA PHE A 42 4.94 -0.76 8.87
C PHE A 42 5.10 -2.14 8.23
N LEU A 43 6.31 -2.51 7.81
CA LEU A 43 6.58 -3.80 7.18
C LEU A 43 6.29 -4.96 8.11
N LEU A 44 6.68 -4.84 9.39
CA LEU A 44 6.40 -5.85 10.39
C LEU A 44 4.90 -6.02 10.61
N ALA A 45 4.15 -4.92 10.70
CA ALA A 45 2.71 -4.95 10.88
C ALA A 45 1.98 -5.55 9.65
N VAL A 46 2.39 -5.21 8.43
CA VAL A 46 1.84 -5.82 7.20
C VAL A 46 2.19 -7.30 7.10
N ALA A 47 3.45 -7.68 7.36
CA ALA A 47 3.88 -9.07 7.33
C ALA A 47 3.13 -9.92 8.36
N LEU A 48 2.95 -9.38 9.58
CA LEU A 48 2.14 -10.01 10.63
C LEU A 48 0.69 -10.14 10.18
N GLY A 49 0.08 -9.11 9.58
CA GLY A 49 -1.28 -9.15 9.05
C GLY A 49 -1.49 -10.19 7.96
N LEU A 50 -0.54 -10.32 7.04
CA LEU A 50 -0.55 -11.35 6.00
C LEU A 50 -0.40 -12.76 6.59
N ALA A 51 0.52 -12.96 7.53
CA ALA A 51 0.69 -14.23 8.22
C ALA A 51 -0.57 -14.62 9.00
N LEU A 52 -1.18 -13.67 9.72
CA LEU A 52 -2.43 -13.89 10.44
C LEU A 52 -3.59 -14.16 9.49
N SER A 53 -3.66 -13.49 8.33
CA SER A 53 -4.66 -13.77 7.32
C SER A 53 -4.52 -15.18 6.71
N ALA A 54 -3.28 -15.66 6.51
CA ALA A 54 -3.04 -17.05 6.12
C ALA A 54 -3.49 -18.03 7.21
N VAL A 55 -3.18 -17.73 8.48
CA VAL A 55 -3.63 -18.53 9.64
C VAL A 55 -5.16 -18.52 9.76
N SER A 56 -5.84 -17.40 9.53
CA SER A 56 -7.31 -17.34 9.60
C SER A 56 -7.97 -18.20 8.53
N VAL A 57 -7.41 -18.24 7.32
CA VAL A 57 -7.85 -19.17 6.27
C VAL A 57 -7.66 -20.61 6.73
N LEU A 58 -6.51 -20.96 7.32
CA LEU A 58 -6.28 -22.30 7.87
C LEU A 58 -7.26 -22.65 9.00
N VAL A 59 -7.66 -21.68 9.83
CA VAL A 59 -8.68 -21.87 10.88
C VAL A 59 -10.07 -22.10 10.28
N VAL A 60 -10.46 -21.33 9.25
CA VAL A 60 -11.72 -21.55 8.51
C VAL A 60 -11.73 -22.97 7.94
N VAL A 61 -10.66 -23.32 7.23
CA VAL A 61 -10.45 -24.62 6.59
C VAL A 61 -10.52 -25.75 7.64
N GLY A 62 -9.80 -25.62 8.75
CA GLY A 62 -9.84 -26.55 9.88
C GLY A 62 -11.24 -26.72 10.50
N ARG A 63 -11.99 -25.63 10.67
CA ARG A 63 -13.34 -25.67 11.24
C ARG A 63 -14.34 -26.34 10.32
N VAL A 64 -14.23 -26.11 9.01
CA VAL A 64 -15.03 -26.82 8.01
C VAL A 64 -14.67 -28.31 7.99
N PHE A 65 -13.40 -28.69 8.22
CA PHE A 65 -13.04 -30.12 8.35
C PHE A 65 -13.63 -30.80 9.58
N THR A 66 -13.75 -30.08 10.71
CA THR A 66 -14.40 -30.63 11.91
C THR A 66 -15.93 -30.58 11.86
N ALA A 67 -16.50 -29.89 10.87
CA ALA A 67 -17.93 -29.90 10.60
C ALA A 67 -18.31 -31.23 9.96
N THR A 68 -19.35 -31.90 10.47
CA THR A 68 -19.90 -33.07 9.78
C THR A 68 -20.31 -32.67 8.37
N LEU A 69 -19.62 -33.21 7.36
CA LEU A 69 -19.90 -32.94 5.94
C LEU A 69 -21.40 -33.07 5.67
N PRO A 70 -22.05 -32.03 5.11
CA PRO A 70 -23.43 -32.13 4.68
C PRO A 70 -23.61 -33.34 3.75
N SER A 71 -24.73 -34.04 3.87
CA SER A 71 -25.01 -35.26 3.11
C SER A 71 -24.89 -35.07 1.59
N PHE A 72 -25.08 -33.85 1.07
CA PHE A 72 -24.94 -33.52 -0.35
C PHE A 72 -23.49 -33.41 -0.85
N VAL A 73 -22.49 -33.27 0.05
CA VAL A 73 -21.06 -33.13 -0.32
C VAL A 73 -20.30 -34.46 -0.26
N ARG A 74 -20.79 -35.44 0.52
CA ARG A 74 -20.22 -36.79 0.58
C ARG A 74 -20.05 -37.48 -0.79
N PRO A 75 -21.00 -37.36 -1.75
CA PRO A 75 -20.83 -37.93 -3.08
C PRO A 75 -19.66 -37.31 -3.84
N LEU A 76 -19.42 -36.00 -3.70
CA LEU A 76 -18.36 -35.26 -4.40
C LEU A 76 -16.95 -35.70 -3.95
N ALA A 77 -16.77 -36.03 -2.67
CA ALA A 77 -15.50 -36.54 -2.15
C ALA A 77 -15.09 -37.89 -2.76
N GLY A 78 -16.07 -38.74 -3.12
CA GLY A 78 -15.85 -40.00 -3.82
C GLY A 78 -15.39 -39.84 -5.28
N HIS A 79 -15.62 -38.67 -5.88
CA HIS A 79 -15.26 -38.37 -7.27
C HIS A 79 -14.00 -37.49 -7.39
N ALA A 80 -13.26 -37.30 -6.29
CA ALA A 80 -12.04 -36.49 -6.24
C ALA A 80 -11.00 -36.88 -7.30
N GLU A 81 -10.88 -38.17 -7.62
CA GLU A 81 -9.96 -38.68 -8.65
C GLU A 81 -10.38 -38.24 -10.06
N ASN A 82 -11.68 -38.13 -10.34
CA ASN A 82 -12.18 -37.56 -11.60
C ASN A 82 -11.95 -36.05 -11.69
N PHE A 83 -11.87 -35.36 -10.55
CA PHE A 83 -11.57 -33.92 -10.49
C PHE A 83 -10.10 -33.63 -10.83
N ILE A 84 -9.18 -34.51 -10.39
CA ILE A 84 -7.76 -34.46 -10.79
C ILE A 84 -7.62 -34.62 -12.30
N PHE A 85 -8.32 -35.59 -12.87
CA PHE A 85 -8.33 -35.81 -14.31
C PHE A 85 -8.87 -34.58 -15.07
N LEU A 86 -10.00 -34.00 -14.64
CA LEU A 86 -10.55 -32.78 -15.22
C LEU A 86 -9.62 -31.57 -15.08
N LEU A 87 -8.89 -31.46 -13.97
CA LEU A 87 -7.90 -30.40 -13.75
C LEU A 87 -6.70 -30.55 -14.68
N VAL A 88 -6.20 -31.78 -14.86
CA VAL A 88 -5.09 -32.10 -15.78
C VAL A 88 -5.52 -31.88 -17.22
N VAL A 89 -6.73 -32.30 -17.61
CA VAL A 89 -7.29 -32.03 -18.94
C VAL A 89 -7.47 -30.52 -19.17
N ASN A 90 -7.98 -29.79 -18.18
CA ASN A 90 -8.08 -28.32 -18.24
C ASN A 90 -6.68 -27.69 -18.38
N LEU A 91 -5.68 -28.14 -17.61
CA LEU A 91 -4.30 -27.66 -17.70
C LEU A 91 -3.66 -27.96 -19.07
N ILE A 92 -3.95 -29.12 -19.67
CA ILE A 92 -3.52 -29.47 -21.04
C ILE A 92 -4.20 -28.54 -22.04
N ILE A 93 -5.51 -28.30 -21.90
CA ILE A 93 -6.26 -27.35 -22.74
C ILE A 93 -5.67 -25.94 -22.61
N VAL A 94 -5.36 -25.46 -21.39
CA VAL A 94 -4.71 -24.15 -21.14
C VAL A 94 -3.34 -24.09 -21.80
N SER A 95 -2.51 -25.11 -21.60
CA SER A 95 -1.11 -25.10 -22.02
C SER A 95 -0.96 -25.31 -23.52
N LEU A 96 -1.94 -25.93 -24.19
CA LEU A 96 -1.90 -26.23 -25.63
C LEU A 96 -2.74 -25.25 -26.46
N LEU A 97 -3.99 -24.93 -26.07
CA LEU A 97 -4.85 -24.06 -26.86
C LEU A 97 -4.56 -22.57 -26.70
N ALA A 98 -4.14 -22.10 -25.51
CA ALA A 98 -3.87 -20.67 -25.32
C ALA A 98 -2.69 -20.15 -26.18
N PRO A 99 -1.56 -20.88 -26.32
CA PRO A 99 -0.50 -20.50 -27.26
C PRO A 99 -0.96 -20.55 -28.72
N ILE A 100 -1.81 -21.50 -29.09
CA ILE A 100 -2.34 -21.66 -30.45
C ILE A 100 -3.25 -20.47 -30.81
N PHE A 101 -4.19 -20.09 -29.94
CA PHE A 101 -5.04 -18.91 -30.18
C PHE A 101 -4.22 -17.62 -30.26
N ARG A 102 -3.17 -17.51 -29.44
CA ARG A 102 -2.27 -16.35 -29.46
C ARG A 102 -1.42 -16.31 -30.73
N MET A 103 -0.94 -17.46 -31.21
CA MET A 103 -0.24 -17.59 -32.51
C MET A 103 -1.15 -17.23 -33.68
N ILE A 104 -2.40 -17.71 -33.68
CA ILE A 104 -3.40 -17.40 -34.71
C ILE A 104 -3.72 -15.89 -34.71
N ALA A 105 -3.82 -15.25 -33.54
CA ALA A 105 -4.04 -13.80 -33.42
C ALA A 105 -2.84 -12.96 -33.90
N LEU A 106 -1.62 -13.50 -33.84
CA LEU A 106 -0.39 -12.86 -34.34
C LEU A 106 -0.17 -13.07 -35.84
N THR A 107 -0.92 -13.96 -36.48
CA THR A 107 -0.87 -14.19 -37.93
C THR A 107 -1.67 -13.08 -38.62
N PRO A 108 -1.12 -12.36 -39.62
CA PRO A 108 -1.83 -11.26 -40.28
C PRO A 108 -3.02 -11.82 -41.05
N MET A 109 -4.21 -11.72 -40.45
CA MET A 109 -5.47 -12.14 -41.06
C MET A 109 -6.07 -11.01 -41.89
N ARG A 110 -6.70 -11.37 -43.01
CA ARG A 110 -7.28 -10.43 -43.98
C ARG A 110 -8.43 -9.58 -43.41
N ASN A 111 -8.99 -9.94 -42.26
CA ASN A 111 -10.09 -9.22 -41.61
C ASN A 111 -9.70 -8.81 -40.16
N PRO A 112 -9.62 -7.50 -39.86
CA PRO A 112 -9.20 -6.99 -38.55
C PRO A 112 -10.21 -7.27 -37.41
N VAL A 113 -11.48 -7.51 -37.76
CA VAL A 113 -12.51 -7.88 -36.76
C VAL A 113 -12.26 -9.28 -36.23
N VAL A 114 -11.91 -10.22 -37.12
CA VAL A 114 -11.60 -11.61 -36.75
C VAL A 114 -10.37 -11.65 -35.83
N GLN A 115 -9.34 -10.85 -36.12
CA GLN A 115 -8.14 -10.76 -35.30
C GLN A 115 -8.42 -10.23 -33.88
N ARG A 116 -9.29 -9.21 -33.75
CA ARG A 116 -9.71 -8.70 -32.43
C ARG A 116 -10.56 -9.71 -31.66
N VAL A 117 -11.46 -10.42 -32.32
CA VAL A 117 -12.30 -11.44 -31.67
C VAL A 117 -11.43 -12.59 -31.14
N PHE A 118 -10.44 -13.07 -31.90
CA PHE A 118 -9.50 -14.09 -31.41
C PHE A 118 -8.55 -13.58 -30.32
N GLY A 119 -8.12 -12.31 -30.36
CA GLY A 119 -7.33 -11.70 -29.30
C GLY A 119 -8.10 -11.59 -27.97
N VAL A 120 -9.33 -11.07 -28.03
CA VAL A 120 -10.22 -10.94 -26.86
C VAL A 120 -10.66 -12.31 -26.34
N ALA A 121 -10.97 -13.25 -27.22
CA ALA A 121 -11.28 -14.64 -26.83
C ALA A 121 -10.07 -15.34 -26.20
N GLY A 122 -8.85 -15.09 -26.68
CA GLY A 122 -7.61 -15.60 -26.10
C GLY A 122 -7.32 -15.04 -24.71
N GLU A 123 -7.49 -13.73 -24.51
CA GLU A 123 -7.33 -13.09 -23.20
C GLU A 123 -8.41 -13.54 -22.21
N LEU A 124 -9.69 -13.51 -22.59
CA LEU A 124 -10.80 -13.96 -21.73
C LEU A 124 -10.70 -15.46 -21.39
N SER A 125 -10.34 -16.29 -22.37
CA SER A 125 -10.11 -17.73 -22.15
C SER A 125 -8.95 -17.95 -21.17
N GLY A 126 -7.85 -17.20 -21.31
CA GLY A 126 -6.72 -17.27 -20.39
C GLY A 126 -7.10 -16.92 -18.95
N HIS A 127 -7.88 -15.85 -18.74
CA HIS A 127 -8.29 -15.41 -17.39
C HIS A 127 -9.33 -16.34 -16.77
N VAL A 128 -10.33 -16.78 -17.54
CA VAL A 128 -11.39 -17.69 -17.06
C VAL A 128 -10.84 -19.08 -16.76
N LEU A 129 -9.96 -19.62 -17.62
CA LEU A 129 -9.35 -20.93 -17.36
C LEU A 129 -8.33 -20.87 -16.22
N LEU A 130 -7.57 -19.77 -16.05
CA LEU A 130 -6.66 -19.62 -14.92
C LEU A 130 -7.41 -19.49 -13.59
N ALA A 131 -8.55 -18.80 -13.58
CA ALA A 131 -9.46 -18.77 -12.43
C ALA A 131 -10.02 -20.16 -12.11
N LEU A 132 -10.44 -20.93 -13.13
CA LEU A 132 -10.90 -22.31 -12.96
C LEU A 132 -9.78 -23.25 -12.50
N PHE A 133 -8.55 -23.05 -12.97
CA PHE A 133 -7.38 -23.79 -12.53
C PHE A 133 -7.02 -23.47 -11.07
N ALA A 134 -6.97 -22.19 -10.70
CA ALA A 134 -6.74 -21.78 -9.32
C ALA A 134 -7.83 -22.31 -8.38
N ALA A 135 -9.10 -22.24 -8.79
CA ALA A 135 -10.22 -22.83 -8.06
C ALA A 135 -10.07 -24.36 -7.95
N GLY A 136 -9.67 -25.03 -9.02
CA GLY A 136 -9.44 -26.47 -9.03
C GLY A 136 -8.25 -26.91 -8.17
N VAL A 137 -7.13 -26.17 -8.17
CA VAL A 137 -5.99 -26.41 -7.27
C VAL A 137 -6.40 -26.18 -5.83
N ALA A 138 -7.22 -25.15 -5.55
CA ALA A 138 -7.77 -24.93 -4.22
C ALA A 138 -8.68 -26.08 -3.77
N VAL A 139 -9.53 -26.61 -4.67
CA VAL A 139 -10.36 -27.80 -4.42
C VAL A 139 -9.51 -29.07 -4.23
N LEU A 140 -8.40 -29.21 -4.94
CA LEU A 140 -7.51 -30.36 -4.82
C LEU A 140 -6.67 -30.33 -3.55
N ALA A 141 -6.14 -29.15 -3.21
CA ALA A 141 -5.52 -28.88 -1.92
C ALA A 141 -6.52 -29.15 -0.78
N TRP A 142 -7.76 -28.70 -0.94
CA TRP A 142 -8.86 -29.00 -0.02
C TRP A 142 -9.09 -30.51 0.17
N VAL A 143 -9.16 -31.29 -0.92
CA VAL A 143 -9.31 -32.76 -0.87
C VAL A 143 -8.10 -33.46 -0.27
N LEU A 144 -6.88 -33.01 -0.58
CA LEU A 144 -5.65 -33.58 -0.01
C LEU A 144 -5.60 -33.34 1.51
N VAL A 145 -5.97 -32.14 1.95
CA VAL A 145 -6.03 -31.80 3.37
C VAL A 145 -7.17 -32.55 4.08
N LEU A 146 -8.31 -32.83 3.42
CA LEU A 146 -9.35 -33.74 3.94
C LEU A 146 -8.78 -35.15 4.20
N ARG A 147 -8.05 -35.73 3.22
CA ARG A 147 -7.47 -37.09 3.35
C ARG A 147 -6.37 -37.17 4.42
N VAL A 148 -5.57 -36.13 4.59
CA VAL A 148 -4.52 -36.06 5.64
C VAL A 148 -5.13 -35.78 7.01
N GLY A 149 -6.14 -34.90 7.09
CA GLY A 149 -6.87 -34.57 8.31
C GLY A 149 -7.55 -35.77 8.95
N ASP A 150 -8.22 -36.61 8.16
CA ASP A 150 -8.86 -37.85 8.63
C ASP A 150 -7.86 -38.87 9.21
N ARG A 151 -6.61 -38.88 8.74
CA ARG A 151 -5.54 -39.72 9.31
C ARG A 151 -5.02 -39.19 10.64
N VAL A 152 -4.87 -37.87 10.77
CA VAL A 152 -4.30 -37.23 11.97
C VAL A 152 -5.34 -37.14 13.11
N PHE A 153 -6.62 -36.93 12.81
CA PHE A 153 -7.67 -36.75 13.83
C PHE A 153 -8.05 -38.02 14.62
N ARG A 154 -7.55 -39.19 14.18
CA ARG A 154 -7.67 -40.48 14.87
C ARG A 154 -6.79 -40.59 16.13
N TRP A 155 -5.86 -39.67 16.38
CA TRP A 155 -4.96 -39.70 17.54
C TRP A 155 -5.43 -38.73 18.64
N GLY A 156 -5.96 -39.29 19.74
CA GLY A 156 -6.61 -38.57 20.85
C GLY A 156 -5.86 -37.39 21.51
N PRO A 157 -4.53 -37.43 21.75
CA PRO A 157 -3.81 -36.33 22.40
C PRO A 157 -3.66 -35.07 21.53
N ALA A 158 -3.75 -35.20 20.20
CA ALA A 158 -3.65 -34.06 19.27
C ALA A 158 -4.84 -33.09 19.37
N ARG A 159 -5.99 -33.52 19.90
CA ARG A 159 -7.20 -32.68 20.02
C ARG A 159 -7.07 -31.59 21.08
N GLY A 160 -6.34 -31.84 22.17
CA GLY A 160 -6.12 -30.85 23.23
C GLY A 160 -5.24 -29.70 22.72
N LEU A 161 -4.12 -30.05 22.09
CA LEU A 161 -3.19 -29.11 21.47
C LEU A 161 -3.86 -28.31 20.34
N ALA A 162 -4.64 -28.96 19.47
CA ALA A 162 -5.35 -28.29 18.37
C ALA A 162 -6.34 -27.22 18.88
N ARG A 163 -7.06 -27.49 19.97
CA ARG A 163 -7.98 -26.49 20.57
C ARG A 163 -7.24 -25.31 21.21
N ALA A 164 -6.08 -25.57 21.83
CA ALA A 164 -5.26 -24.51 22.41
C ALA A 164 -4.71 -23.59 21.31
N LEU A 165 -4.19 -24.18 20.22
CA LEU A 165 -3.70 -23.44 19.06
C LEU A 165 -4.81 -22.63 18.37
N ASP A 166 -6.03 -23.19 18.21
CA ASP A 166 -7.17 -22.46 17.64
C ASP A 166 -7.54 -21.23 18.49
N ARG A 167 -7.55 -21.35 19.83
CA ARG A 167 -7.82 -20.21 20.72
C ARG A 167 -6.74 -19.15 20.59
N VAL A 168 -5.47 -19.53 20.62
CA VAL A 168 -4.35 -18.58 20.48
C VAL A 168 -4.43 -17.86 19.13
N ALA A 169 -4.71 -18.59 18.04
CA ALA A 169 -4.87 -18.01 16.71
C ALA A 169 -6.01 -16.98 16.68
N VAL A 170 -7.20 -17.34 17.19
CA VAL A 170 -8.35 -16.42 17.24
C VAL A 170 -8.07 -15.20 18.11
N THR A 171 -7.44 -15.37 19.28
CA THR A 171 -7.07 -14.26 20.15
C THR A 171 -6.09 -13.31 19.46
N MET A 172 -5.07 -13.83 18.77
CA MET A 172 -4.12 -13.01 18.01
C MET A 172 -4.80 -12.26 16.87
N LEU A 173 -5.74 -12.90 16.14
CA LEU A 173 -6.51 -12.25 15.08
C LEU A 173 -7.35 -11.09 15.61
N VAL A 174 -8.07 -11.30 16.72
CA VAL A 174 -8.88 -10.26 17.35
C VAL A 174 -8.00 -9.12 17.85
N LEU A 175 -6.90 -9.42 18.54
CA LEU A 175 -5.96 -8.41 19.04
C LEU A 175 -5.37 -7.58 17.90
N TYR A 176 -5.01 -8.23 16.79
CA TYR A 176 -4.53 -7.55 15.59
C TYR A 176 -5.59 -6.60 15.00
N CYS A 177 -6.83 -7.06 14.82
CA CYS A 177 -7.93 -6.22 14.34
C CYS A 177 -8.17 -5.01 15.26
N VAL A 178 -8.14 -5.20 16.57
CA VAL A 178 -8.28 -4.11 17.56
C VAL A 178 -7.11 -3.13 17.45
N ALA A 179 -5.88 -3.62 17.37
CA ALA A 179 -4.69 -2.78 17.27
C ALA A 179 -4.68 -1.95 15.97
N VAL A 180 -4.97 -2.56 14.82
CA VAL A 180 -5.03 -1.84 13.54
C VAL A 180 -6.23 -0.89 13.49
N GLY A 181 -7.37 -1.28 14.07
CA GLY A 181 -8.51 -0.38 14.24
C GLY A 181 -8.16 0.85 15.07
N ALA A 182 -7.40 0.68 16.15
CA ALA A 182 -6.91 1.80 16.96
C ALA A 182 -5.94 2.69 16.18
N LEU A 183 -5.05 2.13 15.36
CA LEU A 183 -4.18 2.90 14.47
C LEU A 183 -4.99 3.66 13.41
N ALA A 184 -6.00 3.05 12.81
CA ALA A 184 -6.86 3.74 11.86
C ALA A 184 -7.65 4.88 12.51
N ALA A 185 -8.20 4.66 13.70
CA ALA A 185 -8.82 5.71 14.49
C ALA A 185 -7.82 6.82 14.85
N ASN A 186 -6.55 6.46 15.12
CA ASN A 186 -5.49 7.40 15.42
C ASN A 186 -5.27 8.42 14.31
N SER A 187 -5.38 8.05 13.02
CA SER A 187 -5.26 9.01 11.92
C SER A 187 -6.56 9.72 11.59
N VAL A 188 -7.70 9.05 11.67
CA VAL A 188 -9.02 9.63 11.32
C VAL A 188 -9.44 10.72 12.31
N LEU A 189 -9.13 10.53 13.60
CA LEU A 189 -9.48 11.49 14.66
C LEU A 189 -8.40 12.56 14.89
N ASP A 190 -7.32 12.55 14.11
CA ASP A 190 -6.18 13.42 14.30
C ASP A 190 -6.39 14.83 13.74
N THR A 191 -6.55 15.80 14.64
CA THR A 191 -6.61 17.23 14.34
C THR A 191 -5.31 17.97 14.63
N SER A 192 -4.24 17.25 15.02
CA SER A 192 -2.96 17.87 15.32
C SER A 192 -2.35 18.56 14.09
N PRO A 193 -1.59 19.66 14.29
CA PRO A 193 -0.91 20.33 13.19
C PRO A 193 0.11 19.38 12.55
N ALA A 194 0.17 19.40 11.21
CA ALA A 194 1.21 18.69 10.49
C ALA A 194 2.55 19.42 10.66
N VAL A 195 3.59 18.68 11.04
CA VAL A 195 4.96 19.17 11.11
C VAL A 195 5.69 18.72 9.86
N GLU A 196 6.29 19.67 9.16
CA GLU A 196 7.06 19.41 7.95
C GLU A 196 8.52 19.09 8.32
N HIS A 197 9.01 17.95 7.83
CA HIS A 197 10.40 17.56 7.95
C HIS A 197 11.08 17.52 6.59
N ARG A 198 12.18 18.28 6.46
CA ARG A 198 13.05 18.24 5.29
C ARG A 198 13.90 16.98 5.32
N SER A 199 13.85 16.19 4.26
CA SER A 199 14.62 14.96 4.11
C SER A 199 15.09 14.76 2.66
N GLU A 200 15.78 13.67 2.41
CA GLU A 200 16.30 13.27 1.11
C GLU A 200 15.97 11.80 0.87
N ILE A 201 15.58 11.48 -0.37
CA ILE A 201 15.38 10.10 -0.79
C ILE A 201 16.74 9.41 -0.88
N VAL A 202 16.87 8.28 -0.20
CA VAL A 202 18.03 7.38 -0.30
C VAL A 202 17.79 6.35 -1.40
N ALA A 203 16.61 5.72 -1.39
CA ALA A 203 16.22 4.75 -2.40
C ALA A 203 14.70 4.72 -2.55
N VAL A 204 14.20 4.27 -3.70
CA VAL A 204 12.80 3.93 -3.88
C VAL A 204 12.70 2.51 -4.41
N SER A 205 11.96 1.67 -3.71
CA SER A 205 11.65 0.32 -4.19
C SER A 205 10.15 0.11 -4.25
N GLY A 206 9.74 -0.97 -4.90
CA GLY A 206 8.33 -1.29 -5.01
C GLY A 206 8.12 -2.61 -5.71
N VAL A 207 6.94 -3.16 -5.50
CA VAL A 207 6.48 -4.41 -6.09
C VAL A 207 5.26 -4.10 -6.93
N THR A 208 5.27 -4.59 -8.17
CA THR A 208 4.07 -4.58 -9.00
C THR A 208 3.19 -5.70 -8.50
N GLY A 209 2.00 -5.36 -8.00
CA GLY A 209 1.05 -6.36 -7.52
C GLY A 209 0.60 -7.26 -8.67
N PRO A 210 0.38 -8.57 -8.43
CA PRO A 210 -0.26 -9.42 -9.42
C PRO A 210 -1.70 -8.92 -9.71
N PHE A 211 -2.26 -9.31 -10.86
CA PHE A 211 -3.64 -9.02 -11.26
C PHE A 211 -3.99 -7.52 -11.43
N GLY A 212 -3.01 -6.67 -11.75
CA GLY A 212 -3.29 -5.25 -11.98
C GLY A 212 -3.70 -4.47 -10.73
N LEU A 213 -3.44 -5.00 -9.52
CA LEU A 213 -3.72 -4.37 -8.23
C LEU A 213 -2.87 -3.10 -7.94
N GLY A 214 -2.29 -2.50 -8.97
CA GLY A 214 -1.43 -1.33 -8.88
C GLY A 214 -0.01 -1.65 -8.42
N GLN A 215 0.80 -0.60 -8.35
CA GLN A 215 2.17 -0.68 -7.86
C GLN A 215 2.21 -0.22 -6.40
N ILE A 216 2.69 -1.09 -5.51
CA ILE A 216 3.00 -0.71 -4.13
C ILE A 216 4.46 -0.28 -4.12
N SER A 217 4.72 0.98 -3.76
CA SER A 217 6.07 1.53 -3.70
C SER A 217 6.37 2.13 -2.34
N TRP A 218 7.64 2.13 -1.95
CA TRP A 218 8.13 2.73 -0.72
C TRP A 218 9.40 3.53 -1.01
N ALA A 219 9.53 4.67 -0.34
CA ALA A 219 10.75 5.45 -0.31
C ALA A 219 11.48 5.20 1.01
N ASP A 220 12.76 4.92 0.89
CA ASP A 220 13.72 5.01 1.96
C ASP A 220 14.21 6.45 2.00
N VAL A 221 13.89 7.18 3.06
CA VAL A 221 14.25 8.59 3.24
C VAL A 221 15.16 8.75 4.45
N ARG A 222 16.07 9.71 4.43
CA ARG A 222 16.93 9.95 5.60
C ARG A 222 16.05 10.31 6.81
N SER A 223 16.29 9.67 7.94
CA SER A 223 15.47 9.87 9.13
C SER A 223 15.55 11.33 9.58
N TRP A 224 14.39 11.89 9.90
CA TRP A 224 14.25 13.24 10.44
C TRP A 224 14.26 13.24 11.98
N THR A 225 14.21 12.07 12.61
CA THR A 225 14.30 11.89 14.07
C THR A 225 15.69 11.45 14.50
N GLU A 226 16.33 10.55 13.74
CA GLU A 226 17.62 9.96 14.11
C GLU A 226 18.69 10.18 13.02
N PRO A 227 19.72 11.00 13.28
CA PRO A 227 20.78 11.23 12.31
C PRO A 227 21.46 9.92 11.86
N GLY A 228 21.62 9.75 10.55
CA GLY A 228 22.27 8.57 9.96
C GLY A 228 21.36 7.34 9.76
N GLN A 229 20.14 7.37 10.29
CA GLN A 229 19.14 6.33 10.06
C GLN A 229 18.31 6.60 8.80
N VAL A 230 17.58 5.59 8.37
CA VAL A 230 16.67 5.64 7.22
C VAL A 230 15.27 5.25 7.66
N GLU A 231 14.30 6.09 7.32
CA GLU A 231 12.88 5.80 7.51
C GLU A 231 12.29 5.27 6.21
N ARG A 232 11.65 4.11 6.28
CA ARG A 232 10.88 3.59 5.14
C ARG A 232 9.45 4.13 5.20
N VAL A 233 9.01 4.75 4.11
CA VAL A 233 7.69 5.36 3.99
C VAL A 233 6.97 4.79 2.78
N LEU A 234 5.73 4.34 2.98
CA LEU A 234 4.87 3.89 1.89
C LEU A 234 4.47 5.08 1.00
N LEU A 235 4.66 4.93 -0.32
CA LEU A 235 4.26 5.90 -1.32
C LEU A 235 2.90 5.50 -1.93
N ILE A 236 1.95 6.44 -1.89
CA ILE A 236 0.61 6.31 -2.43
C ILE A 236 0.53 7.23 -3.65
N ALA A 237 0.38 6.65 -4.85
CA ALA A 237 0.50 7.38 -6.12
C ALA A 237 -0.46 8.58 -6.29
N GLN A 238 -1.60 8.58 -5.60
CA GLN A 238 -2.59 9.67 -5.62
C GLN A 238 -2.32 10.77 -4.59
N ARG A 239 -1.50 10.49 -3.56
CA ARG A 239 -1.27 11.37 -2.41
C ARG A 239 0.14 11.94 -2.38
N ASP A 240 1.11 11.20 -2.90
CA ASP A 240 2.52 11.55 -2.86
C ASP A 240 3.04 11.94 -4.25
N GLN A 241 3.94 12.93 -4.27
CA GLN A 241 4.55 13.42 -5.50
C GLN A 241 5.71 12.56 -6.03
N PRO A 242 6.63 12.02 -5.20
CA PRO A 242 7.68 11.16 -5.72
C PRO A 242 7.07 9.84 -6.20
N ARG A 243 7.20 9.60 -7.50
CA ARG A 243 6.89 8.31 -8.13
C ARG A 243 8.15 7.50 -8.28
N ARG A 244 8.03 6.18 -8.17
CA ARG A 244 9.15 5.24 -8.34
C ARG A 244 9.99 5.52 -9.59
N GLU A 245 9.35 5.84 -10.71
CA GLU A 245 10.03 6.09 -11.99
C GLU A 245 10.84 7.40 -12.03
N ARG A 246 10.58 8.33 -11.10
CA ARG A 246 11.14 9.70 -11.14
C ARG A 246 11.79 10.14 -9.83
N ALA A 247 11.95 9.21 -8.88
CA ALA A 247 12.50 9.47 -7.57
C ALA A 247 13.92 8.89 -7.52
N LEU A 248 14.89 9.75 -7.81
CA LEU A 248 16.32 9.40 -7.78
C LEU A 248 16.87 9.56 -6.35
N PRO A 249 17.91 8.79 -5.98
CA PRO A 249 18.68 9.05 -4.77
C PRO A 249 19.18 10.50 -4.72
N GLY A 250 19.14 11.12 -3.54
CA GLY A 250 19.48 12.51 -3.31
C GLY A 250 18.35 13.51 -3.59
N LEU A 251 17.20 13.07 -4.11
CA LEU A 251 16.06 13.98 -4.37
C LEU A 251 15.56 14.60 -3.04
N PRO A 252 15.56 15.93 -2.90
CA PRO A 252 15.03 16.60 -1.73
C PRO A 252 13.51 16.40 -1.61
N VAL A 253 13.06 15.99 -0.42
CA VAL A 253 11.65 15.74 -0.11
C VAL A 253 11.25 16.38 1.21
N ARG A 254 9.95 16.65 1.32
CA ARG A 254 9.30 17.15 2.52
C ARG A 254 8.33 16.07 2.99
N VAL A 255 8.52 15.64 4.22
CA VAL A 255 7.69 14.63 4.86
C VAL A 255 6.82 15.33 5.88
N GLU A 256 5.52 15.36 5.64
CA GLU A 256 4.56 15.88 6.61
C GLU A 256 4.20 14.77 7.59
N VAL A 257 4.46 15.02 8.87
CA VAL A 257 4.18 14.07 9.96
C VAL A 257 3.22 14.72 10.93
N ARG A 258 2.22 13.97 11.38
CA ARG A 258 1.36 14.36 12.49
C ARG A 258 1.62 13.49 13.71
N ALA A 259 1.27 14.01 14.88
CA ALA A 259 1.48 13.33 16.14
C ALA A 259 0.50 12.15 16.36
N GLY A 260 -0.66 12.17 15.71
CA GLY A 260 -1.73 11.19 15.91
C GLY A 260 -2.55 11.44 17.18
N PHE A 261 -3.84 11.07 17.15
CA PHE A 261 -4.77 11.26 18.27
C PHE A 261 -4.35 10.53 19.58
N LEU A 262 -3.82 9.32 19.45
CA LEU A 262 -3.27 8.46 20.51
C LEU A 262 -1.78 8.71 20.76
N GLY A 263 -1.17 9.73 20.12
CA GLY A 263 0.27 10.04 20.24
C GLY A 263 1.20 9.13 19.45
N PHE A 264 0.68 8.33 18.52
CA PHE A 264 1.49 7.59 17.56
C PHE A 264 1.67 8.39 16.27
N PRO A 265 2.90 8.83 15.93
CA PRO A 265 3.11 9.65 14.76
C PRO A 265 2.90 8.86 13.47
N TRP A 266 2.39 9.56 12.44
CA TRP A 266 2.13 8.97 11.13
C TRP A 266 2.40 9.95 9.99
N VAL A 267 2.76 9.40 8.83
CA VAL A 267 3.12 10.20 7.66
C VAL A 267 1.88 10.58 6.86
N VAL A 268 1.66 11.89 6.69
CA VAL A 268 0.51 12.49 6.02
C VAL A 268 0.76 12.77 4.55
N THR A 269 1.95 13.16 4.13
CA THR A 269 2.32 13.23 2.72
C THR A 269 3.83 13.15 2.58
N VAL A 270 4.28 12.70 1.41
CA VAL A 270 5.65 12.92 0.94
C VAL A 270 5.59 13.75 -0.32
N ALA A 271 6.07 14.99 -0.24
CA ALA A 271 6.12 15.93 -1.34
C ALA A 271 7.56 16.20 -1.77
N ARG A 272 7.78 16.66 -3.00
CA ARG A 272 9.10 17.12 -3.43
C ARG A 272 9.40 18.46 -2.76
N ASP A 273 10.64 18.64 -2.30
CA ASP A 273 11.12 19.94 -1.84
C ASP A 273 11.64 20.72 -3.05
N GLN A 274 10.71 21.30 -3.82
CA GLN A 274 11.07 22.09 -5.00
C GLN A 274 11.96 23.29 -4.64
N ALA A 275 11.73 23.91 -3.48
CA ALA A 275 12.54 25.03 -3.02
C ALA A 275 13.99 24.59 -2.81
N ARG A 276 14.22 23.50 -2.06
CA ARG A 276 15.57 22.97 -1.83
C ARG A 276 16.24 22.46 -3.09
N GLN A 277 15.48 21.84 -3.99
CA GLN A 277 16.01 21.45 -5.30
C GLN A 277 16.49 22.67 -6.10
N THR A 278 15.75 23.77 -6.05
CA THR A 278 16.11 25.02 -6.72
C THR A 278 17.33 25.68 -6.07
N GLU A 279 17.39 25.66 -4.74
CA GLU A 279 18.54 26.15 -3.96
C GLU A 279 19.82 25.43 -4.38
N GLN A 280 19.79 24.10 -4.47
CA GLN A 280 20.95 23.30 -4.93
C GLN A 280 21.40 23.68 -6.35
N VAL A 281 20.46 23.98 -7.26
CA VAL A 281 20.82 24.44 -8.61
C VAL A 281 21.37 25.87 -8.58
N LEU A 282 20.84 26.75 -7.74
CA LEU A 282 21.34 28.11 -7.55
C LEU A 282 22.71 28.15 -6.87
N GLU A 283 23.06 27.17 -6.04
CA GLU A 283 24.42 27.01 -5.52
C GLU A 283 25.41 26.72 -6.65
N ALA A 284 25.02 25.91 -7.64
CA ALA A 284 25.83 25.63 -8.82
C ALA A 284 25.85 26.79 -9.84
N VAL A 285 24.73 27.53 -9.96
CA VAL A 285 24.58 28.65 -10.89
C VAL A 285 23.99 29.88 -10.17
N PRO A 286 24.79 30.62 -9.39
CA PRO A 286 24.29 31.72 -8.55
C PRO A 286 23.67 32.89 -9.30
N THR A 287 24.07 33.08 -10.56
CA THR A 287 23.65 34.16 -11.48
C THR A 287 22.41 33.83 -12.29
N ALA A 288 21.72 32.71 -12.01
CA ALA A 288 20.45 32.39 -12.67
C ALA A 288 19.30 33.24 -12.07
N ALA A 289 19.21 34.52 -12.48
CA ALA A 289 18.20 35.47 -11.99
C ALA A 289 16.76 34.93 -12.09
N GLY A 290 16.39 34.36 -13.23
CA GLY A 290 15.05 33.79 -13.45
C GLY A 290 14.73 32.66 -12.48
N LEU A 291 15.72 31.80 -12.20
CA LEU A 291 15.56 30.69 -11.26
C LEU A 291 15.42 31.17 -9.81
N ARG A 292 16.17 32.23 -9.45
CA ARG A 292 16.04 32.87 -8.13
C ARG A 292 14.69 33.55 -7.94
N LYS A 293 14.18 34.24 -8.97
CA LYS A 293 12.82 34.81 -8.95
C LYS A 293 11.76 33.72 -8.81
N TRP A 294 11.93 32.59 -9.50
CA TRP A 294 11.04 31.44 -9.35
C TRP A 294 11.07 30.85 -7.93
N LEU A 295 12.26 30.66 -7.35
CA LEU A 295 12.42 30.22 -5.95
C LEU A 295 11.70 31.15 -4.98
N ILE A 296 11.86 32.47 -5.14
CA ILE A 296 11.20 33.49 -4.31
C ILE A 296 9.67 33.35 -4.39
N SER A 297 9.12 33.15 -5.59
CA SER A 297 7.67 32.89 -5.76
C SER A 297 7.23 31.59 -5.10
N THR A 298 7.99 30.49 -5.26
CA THR A 298 7.70 29.21 -4.60
C THR A 298 7.71 29.32 -3.08
N LEU A 299 8.66 30.09 -2.51
CA LEU A 299 8.72 30.36 -1.07
C LEU A 299 7.53 31.21 -0.60
N ALA A 300 7.03 32.13 -1.45
CA ALA A 300 5.85 32.93 -1.14
C ALA A 300 4.59 32.06 -1.08
N GLU A 301 4.40 31.15 -2.06
CA GLU A 301 3.30 30.19 -2.10
C GLU A 301 3.31 29.25 -0.88
N GLN A 302 4.50 28.86 -0.42
CA GLN A 302 4.69 28.03 0.77
C GLN A 302 4.64 28.83 2.09
N GLN A 303 4.44 30.15 2.04
CA GLN A 303 4.43 31.05 3.20
C GLN A 303 5.73 31.05 4.02
N ARG A 304 6.87 30.83 3.36
CA ARG A 304 8.20 30.73 3.99
C ARG A 304 8.91 32.08 3.95
N TRP A 305 8.31 33.04 4.65
CA TRP A 305 8.61 34.48 4.55
C TRP A 305 10.06 34.85 4.84
N LYS A 306 10.66 34.24 5.87
CA LYS A 306 12.05 34.51 6.27
C LYS A 306 13.06 34.07 5.19
N GLU A 307 12.85 32.89 4.61
CA GLU A 307 13.72 32.38 3.53
C GLU A 307 13.52 33.16 2.24
N LEU A 308 12.26 33.51 1.94
CA LEU A 308 11.93 34.39 0.83
C LEU A 308 12.71 35.72 0.92
N ARG A 309 12.72 36.36 2.10
CA ARG A 309 13.49 37.60 2.31
C ARG A 309 14.98 37.39 2.04
N VAL A 310 15.59 36.35 2.61
CA VAL A 310 17.02 36.05 2.41
C VAL A 310 17.36 35.91 0.93
N HIS A 311 16.52 35.21 0.16
CA HIS A 311 16.72 35.05 -1.28
C HIS A 311 16.46 36.34 -2.07
N ALA A 312 15.50 37.16 -1.66
CA ALA A 312 15.24 38.47 -2.26
C ALA A 312 16.39 39.47 -2.02
N GLU A 313 16.99 39.48 -0.82
CA GLU A 313 18.19 40.28 -0.53
C GLU A 313 19.41 39.80 -1.33
N ALA A 314 19.59 38.48 -1.45
CA ALA A 314 20.64 37.92 -2.29
C ALA A 314 20.43 38.26 -3.78
N HIS A 315 19.16 38.28 -4.24
CA HIS A 315 18.82 38.73 -5.60
C HIS A 315 19.19 40.20 -5.81
N LEU A 316 18.81 41.07 -4.87
CA LEU A 316 19.10 42.50 -4.96
C LEU A 316 20.60 42.79 -5.00
N ARG A 317 21.40 42.08 -4.19
CA ARG A 317 22.86 42.22 -4.19
C ARG A 317 23.48 41.85 -5.54
N ALA A 318 22.95 40.81 -6.20
CA ALA A 318 23.42 40.39 -7.52
C ALA A 318 22.87 41.28 -8.66
N TYR A 319 21.67 41.84 -8.49
CA TYR A 319 20.97 42.65 -9.49
C TYR A 319 20.43 43.95 -8.88
N PRO A 320 21.29 44.96 -8.63
CA PRO A 320 20.89 46.21 -7.98
C PRO A 320 19.88 47.05 -8.78
N SER A 321 19.66 46.74 -10.07
CA SER A 321 18.63 47.35 -10.91
C SER A 321 17.21 46.90 -10.56
N ASP A 322 17.05 45.74 -9.91
CA ASP A 322 15.75 45.12 -9.65
C ASP A 322 15.08 45.64 -8.35
N ARG A 323 15.44 46.85 -7.89
CA ARG A 323 14.93 47.45 -6.63
C ARG A 323 13.41 47.51 -6.58
N GLU A 324 12.76 47.95 -7.66
CA GLU A 324 11.30 48.06 -7.72
C GLU A 324 10.62 46.71 -7.54
N TRP A 325 11.19 45.65 -8.13
CA TRP A 325 10.67 44.29 -7.99
C TRP A 325 10.80 43.78 -6.56
N VAL A 326 11.90 44.09 -5.88
CA VAL A 326 12.10 43.73 -4.46
C VAL A 326 11.15 44.50 -3.53
N LEU A 327 10.86 45.76 -3.83
CA LEU A 327 9.85 46.54 -3.09
C LEU A 327 8.43 45.97 -3.27
N LEU A 328 8.10 45.43 -4.45
CA LEU A 328 6.84 44.70 -4.65
C LEU A 328 6.75 43.46 -3.74
N ILE A 329 7.85 42.74 -3.54
CA ILE A 329 7.92 41.62 -2.60
C ILE A 329 7.70 42.09 -1.16
N ALA A 330 8.37 43.17 -0.74
CA ALA A 330 8.17 43.74 0.60
C ALA A 330 6.72 44.18 0.84
N LYS A 331 6.07 44.79 -0.17
CA LYS A 331 4.65 45.09 -0.13
C LYS A 331 3.80 43.83 0.05
N GLY A 332 4.10 42.75 -0.68
CA GLY A 332 3.44 41.45 -0.52
C GLY A 332 3.60 40.89 0.89
N LEU A 333 4.80 40.94 1.46
CA LEU A 333 5.06 40.52 2.85
C LEU A 333 4.18 41.29 3.85
N ARG A 334 4.01 42.62 3.69
CA ARG A 334 3.08 43.40 4.54
C ARG A 334 1.64 42.94 4.41
N GLN A 335 1.17 42.71 3.19
CA GLN A 335 -0.19 42.26 2.93
C GLN A 335 -0.49 40.89 3.56
N HIS A 336 0.52 40.03 3.69
CA HIS A 336 0.44 38.74 4.38
C HIS A 336 0.76 38.81 5.89
N GLY A 337 0.80 40.01 6.48
CA GLY A 337 0.97 40.18 7.92
C GLY A 337 2.41 39.94 8.42
N GLN A 338 3.41 40.13 7.56
CA GLN A 338 4.84 39.98 7.90
C GLN A 338 5.59 41.33 7.85
N PRO A 339 5.22 42.31 8.70
CA PRO A 339 5.77 43.66 8.64
C PRO A 339 7.28 43.71 8.96
N ASN A 340 7.77 42.81 9.82
CA ASN A 340 9.18 42.76 10.20
C ASN A 340 10.07 42.31 9.03
N GLU A 341 9.66 41.26 8.33
CA GLU A 341 10.39 40.76 7.14
C GLU A 341 10.32 41.77 5.99
N ALA A 342 9.18 42.46 5.83
CA ALA A 342 9.03 43.53 4.85
C ALA A 342 9.94 44.73 5.14
N ALA A 343 9.99 45.20 6.39
CA ALA A 343 10.82 46.33 6.79
C ALA A 343 12.32 46.04 6.62
N ALA A 344 12.76 44.82 6.97
CA ALA A 344 14.14 44.38 6.74
C ALA A 344 14.50 44.39 5.25
N LEU A 345 13.58 43.92 4.38
CA LEU A 345 13.80 43.92 2.94
C LEU A 345 13.82 45.36 2.36
N GLU A 346 12.97 46.26 2.85
CA GLU A 346 12.98 47.67 2.44
C GLU A 346 14.25 48.40 2.85
N GLN A 347 14.77 48.11 4.04
CA GLN A 347 16.07 48.64 4.48
C GLN A 347 17.20 48.18 3.57
N ALA A 348 17.19 46.92 3.13
CA ALA A 348 18.19 46.39 2.20
C ALA A 348 18.14 47.04 0.80
N VAL A 349 17.02 47.68 0.43
CA VAL A 349 16.86 48.43 -0.83
C VAL A 349 17.41 49.86 -0.73
N GLN A 350 17.53 50.42 0.48
CA GLN A 350 18.08 51.74 0.69
C GLN A 350 19.60 51.73 0.42
N PRO A 351 20.12 52.75 -0.29
CA PRO A 351 21.48 52.76 -0.83
C PRO A 351 22.59 52.80 0.23
#